data_AF-A0A1I3USR1-F1
#
_entry.id   AF-A0A1I3USR1-F1
#
_cell.length_a   1.000
_cell.length_b   1.000
_cell.length_c   1.000
_cell.angle_alpha   90.00
_cell.angle_beta   90.00
_cell.angle_gamma   90.00
#
_symmetry.space_group_name_H-M   'P 1'
#
loop_
_entity.id
_entity.type
_entity.pdbx_description
1 polymer ?
#
loop_
_entity_poly.entity_id
_entity_poly.type
_entity_poly.pdbx_seq_one_letter_code
_entity_poly.pdbx_strand_id
1 'polypeptide(L)'
;MKHLNKLIVAALLCAGFTSQAQNADHPWAVTIGANAVDTKISSTSNFSNRLGGYFNVKDQWNILPSVSYLNVARHLGDGFSFGLTGSVNKIDKFVLTEAMGYEVVNPGDLTYYGIDAEVKYSFKDLLKFKVVDPFLLIGGGYTFMGDASAGTVNGGLGFNFWFTENIALTVQSTYKHSFDDTRTPDVDVASHMQHFAGIRFQFGGKDTDGDGILDKYDECPEVAGLAEFNGCPDTDGDGIPDHLDECPTEAGLPELNGCPDTDGDGIADHLDACPDVFGLKEFKGCPDTDGDGTPDHLDECPEVAGPKENKGCPWPDRDGDGVFDHLDQCPDVAGPASNKGCPEIKEEQVKQMNEYGKTILFNTGKFTFQESSYKVLDNIAKIMSEYPNAKFHIAGHTDSTGSDKINIPLSENRANAVKVYLIEKGIDAKRLTSEGFGSSKPIDSNKTVKGRELNRRVEIQLVK
;
A
#
# COMPACT_ATOMS: atom_id res chain seq x y z
N MET A 1 7.92 -40.60 -46.06
CA MET A 1 6.71 -39.75 -46.00
C MET A 1 5.43 -40.52 -45.58
N LYS A 2 5.47 -41.46 -44.62
CA LYS A 2 4.27 -42.22 -44.18
C LYS A 2 3.65 -41.75 -42.84
N HIS A 3 4.29 -40.80 -42.16
CA HIS A 3 3.87 -40.34 -40.82
C HIS A 3 3.47 -38.86 -40.75
N LEU A 4 3.65 -38.08 -41.82
CA LEU A 4 3.32 -36.66 -41.85
C LEU A 4 1.81 -36.42 -41.68
N ASN A 5 0.97 -37.26 -42.29
CA ASN A 5 -0.49 -37.17 -42.15
C ASN A 5 -0.98 -37.44 -40.72
N LYS A 6 -0.25 -38.24 -39.94
CA LYS A 6 -0.60 -38.53 -38.53
C LYS A 6 -0.21 -37.39 -37.60
N LEU A 7 0.89 -36.70 -37.89
CA LEU A 7 1.35 -35.52 -37.15
C LEU A 7 0.41 -34.32 -37.37
N ILE A 8 -0.09 -34.14 -38.60
CA ILE A 8 -1.05 -33.06 -38.92
C ILE A 8 -2.40 -33.28 -38.20
N VAL A 9 -2.88 -34.52 -38.13
CA VAL A 9 -4.14 -34.84 -37.42
C VAL A 9 -3.99 -34.75 -35.90
N ALA A 10 -2.82 -35.08 -35.35
CA ALA A 10 -2.54 -34.90 -33.91
C ALA A 10 -2.42 -33.42 -33.52
N ALA A 11 -1.89 -32.55 -34.40
CA ALA A 11 -1.81 -31.11 -34.17
C ALA A 11 -3.20 -30.41 -34.22
N LEU A 12 -4.14 -30.96 -34.99
CA LEU A 12 -5.51 -30.44 -35.11
C LEU A 12 -6.40 -30.73 -33.89
N LEU A 13 -6.02 -31.65 -33.00
CA LEU A 13 -6.83 -32.06 -31.85
C LEU A 13 -6.54 -31.25 -30.57
N CYS A 14 -5.57 -30.33 -30.57
CA CYS A 14 -5.13 -29.62 -29.37
C CYS A 14 -5.41 -28.10 -29.34
N ALA A 15 -6.17 -27.54 -30.28
CA ALA A 15 -6.43 -26.09 -30.31
C ALA A 15 -7.88 -25.76 -29.91
N GLY A 16 -8.01 -25.11 -28.75
CA GLY A 16 -9.26 -24.77 -28.08
C GLY A 16 -10.10 -23.67 -28.75
N PHE A 17 -11.29 -23.49 -28.19
CA PHE A 17 -12.36 -22.62 -28.64
C PHE A 17 -12.09 -21.14 -28.27
N THR A 18 -12.00 -20.27 -29.28
CA THR A 18 -12.70 -18.98 -29.43
C THR A 18 -12.44 -18.48 -30.87
N SER A 19 -13.27 -17.56 -31.36
CA SER A 19 -13.30 -17.16 -32.77
C SER A 19 -12.85 -15.72 -32.97
N GLN A 20 -11.58 -15.52 -33.35
CA GLN A 20 -11.07 -14.25 -33.89
C GLN A 20 -10.07 -14.56 -35.02
N ALA A 21 -10.44 -14.29 -36.27
CA ALA A 21 -9.50 -14.37 -37.41
C ALA A 21 -8.44 -13.26 -37.37
N GLN A 22 -7.41 -13.41 -38.21
CA GLN A 22 -6.31 -12.47 -38.47
C GLN A 22 -6.58 -11.02 -38.09
N ASN A 23 -5.85 -10.61 -37.07
CA ASN A 23 -5.94 -9.37 -36.32
C ASN A 23 -4.50 -8.90 -36.04
N ALA A 24 -4.33 -7.66 -35.60
CA ALA A 24 -3.01 -7.09 -35.25
C ALA A 24 -2.20 -7.99 -34.30
N ASP A 25 -2.91 -8.83 -33.55
CA ASP A 25 -2.43 -9.77 -32.53
C ASP A 25 -1.66 -10.96 -33.14
N HIS A 26 -1.81 -11.26 -34.44
CA HIS A 26 -1.08 -12.33 -35.13
C HIS A 26 -0.56 -11.83 -36.50
N PRO A 27 0.56 -11.10 -36.52
CA PRO A 27 1.02 -10.38 -37.69
C PRO A 27 1.57 -11.28 -38.79
N TRP A 28 1.98 -12.52 -38.52
CA TRP A 28 2.52 -13.42 -39.53
C TRP A 28 1.55 -14.54 -39.86
N ALA A 29 1.55 -14.96 -41.12
CA ALA A 29 0.83 -16.14 -41.55
C ALA A 29 1.60 -16.94 -42.60
N VAL A 30 1.48 -18.26 -42.54
CA VAL A 30 2.00 -19.19 -43.53
C VAL A 30 0.85 -20.05 -44.04
N THR A 31 0.66 -20.11 -45.36
CA THR A 31 -0.33 -20.99 -46.00
C THR A 31 0.37 -22.02 -46.87
N ILE A 32 0.02 -23.29 -46.69
CA ILE A 32 0.58 -24.41 -47.44
C ILE A 32 -0.59 -25.19 -48.06
N GLY A 33 -0.49 -25.53 -49.33
CA GLY A 33 -1.56 -26.27 -49.98
C GLY A 33 -1.26 -26.68 -51.42
N ALA A 34 -2.33 -26.92 -52.17
CA ALA A 34 -2.28 -27.28 -53.57
C ALA A 34 -2.84 -26.14 -54.45
N ASN A 35 -2.33 -26.05 -55.69
CA ASN A 35 -2.84 -25.13 -56.69
C ASN A 35 -3.30 -25.86 -57.95
N ALA A 36 -4.17 -25.20 -58.71
CA ALA A 36 -4.65 -25.64 -60.01
C ALA A 36 -4.51 -24.50 -61.03
N VAL A 37 -4.06 -24.81 -62.24
CA VAL A 37 -3.87 -23.83 -63.33
C VAL A 37 -4.82 -24.12 -64.48
N ASP A 38 -5.55 -23.10 -64.93
CA ASP A 38 -6.46 -23.11 -66.08
C ASP A 38 -6.09 -22.01 -67.09
N THR A 39 -5.67 -22.41 -68.28
CA THR A 39 -5.19 -21.51 -69.36
C THR A 39 -6.32 -21.00 -70.26
N LYS A 40 -7.58 -21.36 -70.01
CA LYS A 40 -8.72 -21.04 -70.88
C LYS A 40 -9.10 -19.57 -70.91
N ILE A 41 -8.92 -18.84 -69.81
CA ILE A 41 -9.53 -17.51 -69.62
C ILE A 41 -9.20 -16.51 -70.75
N SER A 42 -8.02 -16.60 -71.38
CA SER A 42 -7.65 -15.76 -72.54
C SER A 42 -7.90 -16.41 -73.91
N SER A 43 -8.53 -17.58 -73.99
CA SER A 43 -8.72 -18.34 -75.23
C SER A 43 -9.85 -17.81 -76.11
N THR A 44 -10.56 -16.78 -75.64
CA THR A 44 -11.69 -16.16 -76.33
C THR A 44 -11.76 -14.67 -76.02
N SER A 45 -12.13 -13.86 -77.02
CA SER A 45 -12.29 -12.42 -76.89
C SER A 45 -13.62 -12.01 -76.25
N ASN A 46 -14.61 -12.90 -76.21
CA ASN A 46 -15.95 -12.61 -75.69
C ASN A 46 -16.06 -12.95 -74.19
N PHE A 47 -16.39 -11.96 -73.36
CA PHE A 47 -16.49 -12.09 -71.90
C PHE A 47 -17.43 -13.22 -71.44
N SER A 48 -18.58 -13.43 -72.10
CA SER A 48 -19.50 -14.52 -71.73
C SER A 48 -18.88 -15.90 -71.94
N ASN A 49 -18.01 -16.03 -72.96
CA ASN A 49 -17.35 -17.29 -73.29
C ASN A 49 -16.07 -17.52 -72.45
N ARG A 50 -15.48 -16.45 -71.87
CA ARG A 50 -14.36 -16.58 -70.93
C ARG A 50 -14.76 -17.26 -69.63
N LEU A 51 -16.00 -17.03 -69.16
CA LEU A 51 -16.55 -17.65 -67.94
C LEU A 51 -17.31 -18.95 -68.22
N GLY A 52 -17.68 -19.22 -69.47
CA GLY A 52 -18.32 -20.47 -69.86
C GLY A 52 -17.40 -21.65 -69.59
N GLY A 53 -17.77 -22.56 -68.69
CA GLY A 53 -16.95 -23.74 -68.33
C GLY A 53 -15.83 -23.47 -67.31
N TYR A 54 -15.86 -22.36 -66.58
CA TYR A 54 -14.92 -22.03 -65.48
C TYR A 54 -14.74 -23.16 -64.46
N PHE A 55 -15.78 -23.97 -64.23
CA PHE A 55 -15.76 -25.12 -63.32
C PHE A 55 -15.54 -26.47 -64.04
N ASN A 56 -15.05 -26.49 -65.29
CA ASN A 56 -14.73 -27.74 -65.98
C ASN A 56 -13.37 -28.29 -65.51
N VAL A 57 -13.31 -28.65 -64.23
CA VAL A 57 -12.11 -29.13 -63.56
C VAL A 57 -11.49 -30.35 -64.26
N LYS A 58 -12.34 -31.27 -64.75
CA LYS A 58 -11.88 -32.53 -65.34
C LYS A 58 -11.11 -32.29 -66.64
N ASP A 59 -11.58 -31.38 -67.48
CA ASP A 59 -11.05 -31.24 -68.84
C ASP A 59 -10.10 -30.05 -69.00
N GLN A 60 -10.06 -29.10 -68.06
CA GLN A 60 -9.34 -27.83 -68.24
C GLN A 60 -8.31 -27.54 -67.14
N TRP A 61 -8.50 -28.07 -65.93
CA TRP A 61 -7.59 -27.78 -64.83
C TRP A 61 -6.39 -28.72 -64.81
N ASN A 62 -5.23 -28.11 -64.55
CA ASN A 62 -3.97 -28.77 -64.26
C ASN A 62 -3.76 -28.75 -62.75
N ILE A 63 -3.93 -29.89 -62.10
CA ILE A 63 -3.87 -30.01 -60.63
C ILE A 63 -2.66 -30.86 -60.28
N LEU A 64 -1.77 -30.31 -59.45
CA LEU A 64 -0.74 -31.09 -58.79
C LEU A 64 -1.23 -31.41 -57.36
N PRO A 65 -1.68 -32.66 -57.09
CA PRO A 65 -2.37 -33.01 -55.84
C PRO A 65 -1.46 -33.11 -54.61
N SER A 66 -0.18 -32.76 -54.74
CA SER A 66 0.76 -32.60 -53.62
C SER A 66 0.81 -31.15 -53.15
N VAL A 67 1.52 -30.89 -52.05
CA VAL A 67 1.88 -29.52 -51.66
C VAL A 67 2.62 -28.88 -52.83
N SER A 68 2.00 -27.85 -53.39
CA SER A 68 2.40 -27.23 -54.64
C SER A 68 2.35 -25.70 -54.57
N TYR A 69 2.01 -25.12 -53.42
CA TYR A 69 2.30 -23.72 -53.13
C TYR A 69 2.59 -23.47 -51.65
N LEU A 70 3.34 -22.40 -51.41
CA LEU A 70 3.64 -21.83 -50.11
C LEU A 70 3.39 -20.32 -50.20
N ASN A 71 2.60 -19.78 -49.27
CA ASN A 71 2.43 -18.34 -49.10
C ASN A 71 2.93 -17.94 -47.73
N VAL A 72 3.75 -16.89 -47.67
CA VAL A 72 4.15 -16.24 -46.41
C VAL A 72 3.61 -14.83 -46.46
N ALA A 73 2.79 -14.46 -45.48
CA ALA A 73 2.13 -13.18 -45.42
C ALA A 73 2.36 -12.48 -44.09
N ARG A 74 2.38 -11.15 -44.13
CA ARG A 74 2.41 -10.28 -42.96
C ARG A 74 1.23 -9.31 -42.99
N HIS A 75 0.52 -9.20 -41.88
CA HIS A 75 -0.50 -8.19 -41.66
C HIS A 75 0.14 -6.79 -41.59
N LEU A 76 -0.46 -5.83 -42.27
CA LEU A 76 0.05 -4.46 -42.40
C LEU A 76 -0.79 -3.43 -41.62
N GLY A 77 -1.96 -3.83 -41.10
CA GLY A 77 -2.93 -2.94 -40.46
C GLY A 77 -4.18 -2.74 -41.29
N ASP A 78 -5.29 -2.32 -40.66
CA ASP A 78 -6.57 -1.97 -41.29
C ASP A 78 -7.11 -3.02 -42.29
N GLY A 79 -6.94 -4.30 -41.97
CA GLY A 79 -7.39 -5.42 -42.83
C GLY A 79 -6.47 -5.72 -44.02
N PHE A 80 -5.37 -4.97 -44.21
CA PHE A 80 -4.39 -5.22 -45.25
C PHE A 80 -3.34 -6.27 -44.82
N SER A 81 -2.93 -7.10 -45.77
CA SER A 81 -1.76 -7.96 -45.61
C SER A 81 -0.96 -8.01 -46.90
N PHE A 82 0.35 -8.16 -46.78
CA PHE A 82 1.26 -8.40 -47.89
C PHE A 82 1.77 -9.83 -47.85
N GLY A 83 1.74 -10.52 -48.97
CA GLY A 83 2.16 -11.92 -49.09
C GLY A 83 3.09 -12.16 -50.26
N LEU A 84 3.96 -13.15 -50.10
CA LEU A 84 4.75 -13.75 -51.16
C LEU A 84 4.31 -15.20 -51.34
N THR A 85 3.87 -15.53 -52.55
CA THR A 85 3.42 -16.88 -52.94
C THR A 85 4.40 -17.49 -53.92
N GLY A 86 4.97 -18.64 -53.56
CA GLY A 86 5.67 -19.53 -54.47
C GLY A 86 4.76 -20.69 -54.86
N SER A 87 4.67 -21.02 -56.15
CA SER A 87 3.85 -22.14 -56.63
C SER A 87 4.55 -22.94 -57.73
N VAL A 88 4.23 -24.23 -57.78
CA VAL A 88 4.71 -25.18 -58.79
C VAL A 88 3.54 -25.98 -59.34
N ASN A 89 3.57 -26.34 -60.62
CA ASN A 89 2.54 -27.19 -61.21
C ASN A 89 3.10 -27.92 -62.45
N LYS A 90 2.32 -28.84 -63.02
CA LYS A 90 2.57 -29.46 -64.32
C LYS A 90 1.39 -29.20 -65.24
N ILE A 91 1.64 -28.66 -66.42
CA ILE A 91 0.60 -28.33 -67.40
C ILE A 91 0.51 -29.45 -68.43
N ASP A 92 -0.43 -30.38 -68.21
CA ASP A 92 -0.71 -31.47 -69.15
C ASP A 92 -1.92 -31.15 -70.07
N LYS A 93 -2.63 -30.05 -69.79
CA LYS A 93 -3.80 -29.55 -70.53
C LYS A 93 -3.63 -28.06 -70.82
N PHE A 94 -3.39 -27.72 -72.07
CA PHE A 94 -3.27 -26.35 -72.54
C PHE A 94 -4.40 -26.02 -73.52
N VAL A 95 -5.04 -24.88 -73.35
CA VAL A 95 -6.16 -24.48 -74.22
C VAL A 95 -5.63 -23.63 -75.37
N LEU A 96 -5.95 -23.94 -76.61
CA LEU A 96 -5.63 -23.13 -77.79
C LEU A 96 -6.87 -22.40 -78.31
N THR A 97 -6.67 -21.27 -78.98
CA THR A 97 -7.76 -20.52 -79.63
C THR A 97 -7.98 -21.04 -81.05
N GLU A 98 -9.22 -21.38 -81.41
CA GLU A 98 -9.60 -21.77 -82.76
C GLU A 98 -10.67 -20.83 -83.35
N ALA A 99 -10.83 -20.86 -84.68
CA ALA A 99 -11.77 -19.99 -85.40
C ALA A 99 -13.24 -20.14 -84.97
N MET A 100 -13.64 -21.29 -84.42
CA MET A 100 -15.01 -21.56 -83.94
C MET A 100 -15.06 -22.11 -82.51
N GLY A 101 -14.03 -21.87 -81.69
CA GLY A 101 -14.01 -22.39 -80.32
C GLY A 101 -12.63 -22.42 -79.68
N TYR A 102 -12.39 -23.48 -78.92
CA TYR A 102 -11.11 -23.75 -78.27
C TYR A 102 -10.81 -25.25 -78.34
N GLU A 103 -9.54 -25.59 -78.43
CA GLU A 103 -9.05 -26.97 -78.39
C GLU A 103 -8.21 -27.17 -77.11
N VAL A 104 -8.35 -28.32 -76.44
CA VAL A 104 -7.49 -28.69 -75.31
C VAL A 104 -6.43 -29.65 -75.83
N VAL A 105 -5.17 -29.23 -75.80
CA VAL A 105 -4.03 -30.03 -76.24
C VAL A 105 -3.17 -30.45 -75.06
N ASN A 106 -2.44 -31.56 -75.20
CA ASN A 106 -1.36 -31.92 -74.27
C ASN A 106 -0.06 -31.27 -74.79
N PRO A 107 0.52 -30.30 -74.07
CA PRO A 107 1.70 -29.57 -74.54
C PRO A 107 3.02 -30.35 -74.31
N GLY A 108 2.98 -31.58 -73.80
CA GLY A 108 4.15 -32.35 -73.39
C GLY A 108 4.52 -32.11 -71.92
N ASP A 109 5.80 -32.21 -71.59
CA ASP A 109 6.31 -32.01 -70.22
C ASP A 109 6.50 -30.53 -69.88
N LEU A 110 5.39 -29.78 -69.84
CA LEU A 110 5.42 -28.36 -69.53
C LEU A 110 5.36 -28.11 -68.01
N THR A 111 6.48 -27.72 -67.41
CA THR A 111 6.55 -27.37 -65.98
C THR A 111 6.09 -25.94 -65.73
N TYR A 112 5.40 -25.71 -64.61
CA TYR A 112 4.95 -24.39 -64.20
C TYR A 112 5.62 -23.97 -62.88
N TYR A 113 6.14 -22.75 -62.84
CA TYR A 113 6.61 -22.10 -61.61
C TYR A 113 6.07 -20.68 -61.53
N GLY A 114 5.62 -20.26 -60.35
CA GLY A 114 5.12 -18.90 -60.12
C GLY A 114 5.70 -18.31 -58.84
N ILE A 115 6.12 -17.05 -58.91
CA ILE A 115 6.46 -16.23 -57.75
C ILE A 115 5.59 -14.97 -57.81
N ASP A 116 4.72 -14.80 -56.83
CA ASP A 116 3.71 -13.75 -56.81
C ASP A 116 3.83 -12.92 -55.53
N ALA A 117 3.87 -11.60 -55.67
CA ALA A 117 3.71 -10.65 -54.58
C ALA A 117 2.29 -10.11 -54.59
N GLU A 118 1.58 -10.25 -53.47
CA GLU A 118 0.15 -9.94 -53.37
C GLU A 118 -0.15 -9.08 -52.15
N VAL A 119 -0.99 -8.07 -52.35
CA VAL A 119 -1.64 -7.32 -51.27
C VAL A 119 -3.08 -7.81 -51.18
N LYS A 120 -3.49 -8.26 -49.98
CA LYS A 120 -4.85 -8.69 -49.69
C LYS A 120 -5.55 -7.69 -48.79
N TYR A 121 -6.83 -7.48 -49.02
CA TYR A 121 -7.72 -6.74 -48.14
C TYR A 121 -8.81 -7.67 -47.62
N SER A 122 -8.86 -7.85 -46.31
CA SER A 122 -9.88 -8.63 -45.61
C SER A 122 -11.16 -7.81 -45.41
N PHE A 123 -12.30 -8.40 -45.75
CA PHE A 123 -13.63 -7.84 -45.52
C PHE A 123 -14.26 -8.31 -44.21
N LYS A 124 -13.55 -9.12 -43.42
CA LYS A 124 -14.09 -9.74 -42.21
C LYS A 124 -14.68 -8.71 -41.24
N ASP A 125 -13.91 -7.68 -40.90
CA ASP A 125 -14.31 -6.69 -39.91
C ASP A 125 -15.43 -5.78 -40.44
N LEU A 126 -15.36 -5.43 -41.73
CA LEU A 126 -16.39 -4.65 -42.42
C LEU A 126 -17.74 -5.38 -42.48
N LEU A 127 -17.71 -6.69 -42.74
CA LEU A 127 -18.91 -7.54 -42.86
C LEU A 127 -19.31 -8.22 -41.54
N LYS A 128 -18.52 -8.04 -40.46
CA LYS A 128 -18.71 -8.63 -39.13
C LYS A 128 -18.85 -10.16 -39.13
N PHE A 129 -18.18 -10.83 -40.05
CA PHE A 129 -18.17 -12.30 -40.07
C PHE A 129 -17.17 -12.85 -39.05
N LYS A 130 -17.55 -13.91 -38.32
CA LYS A 130 -16.67 -14.53 -37.31
C LYS A 130 -15.87 -15.72 -37.86
N VAL A 131 -16.47 -16.49 -38.76
CA VAL A 131 -15.94 -17.78 -39.25
C VAL A 131 -15.38 -17.66 -40.67
N VAL A 132 -15.97 -16.79 -41.49
CA VAL A 132 -15.60 -16.59 -42.89
C VAL A 132 -14.97 -15.23 -43.04
N ASP A 133 -13.80 -15.18 -43.66
CA ASP A 133 -13.10 -13.94 -43.99
C ASP A 133 -12.94 -13.85 -45.51
N PRO A 134 -13.87 -13.19 -46.21
CA PRO A 134 -13.73 -12.87 -47.62
C PRO A 134 -12.60 -11.86 -47.81
N PHE A 135 -11.78 -12.05 -48.84
CA PHE A 135 -10.74 -11.10 -49.20
C PHE A 135 -10.66 -10.88 -50.70
N LEU A 136 -10.21 -9.68 -51.06
CA LEU A 136 -9.72 -9.36 -52.41
C LEU A 136 -8.20 -9.34 -52.39
N LEU A 137 -7.60 -9.69 -53.52
CA LEU A 137 -6.16 -9.61 -53.71
C LEU A 137 -5.83 -8.90 -55.02
N ILE A 138 -4.77 -8.11 -54.98
CA ILE A 138 -4.12 -7.52 -56.15
C ILE A 138 -2.62 -7.70 -56.00
N GLY A 139 -1.93 -7.94 -57.11
CA GLY A 139 -0.51 -8.22 -57.04
C GLY A 139 0.16 -8.22 -58.39
N GLY A 140 1.44 -8.53 -58.37
CA GLY A 140 2.23 -8.80 -59.55
C GLY A 140 3.05 -10.05 -59.33
N GLY A 141 3.41 -10.71 -60.41
CA GLY A 141 4.18 -11.93 -60.32
C GLY A 141 5.08 -12.15 -61.51
N TYR A 142 5.83 -13.23 -61.43
CA TYR A 142 6.62 -13.75 -62.53
C TYR A 142 6.32 -15.23 -62.66
N THR A 143 5.96 -15.64 -63.87
CA THR A 143 5.50 -16.99 -64.17
C THR A 143 6.42 -17.60 -65.21
N PHE A 144 6.83 -18.85 -64.98
CA PHE A 144 7.59 -19.68 -65.89
C PHE A 144 6.70 -20.84 -66.34
N MET A 145 6.61 -21.08 -67.64
CA MET A 145 5.92 -22.22 -68.26
C MET A 145 6.87 -22.87 -69.26
N GLY A 146 7.54 -23.95 -68.84
CA GLY A 146 8.66 -24.51 -69.59
C GLY A 146 9.83 -23.54 -69.68
N ASP A 147 10.32 -23.29 -70.89
CA ASP A 147 11.36 -22.32 -71.20
C ASP A 147 10.80 -20.87 -71.34
N ALA A 148 9.48 -20.71 -71.43
CA ALA A 148 8.83 -19.40 -71.50
C ALA A 148 8.69 -18.75 -70.11
N SER A 149 8.76 -17.43 -70.07
CA SER A 149 8.55 -16.67 -68.83
C SER A 149 7.95 -15.28 -69.08
N ALA A 150 7.05 -14.84 -68.21
CA ALA A 150 6.43 -13.52 -68.30
C ALA A 150 6.16 -12.91 -66.93
N GLY A 151 6.23 -11.57 -66.87
CA GLY A 151 5.67 -10.80 -65.77
C GLY A 151 4.15 -10.77 -65.85
N THR A 152 3.47 -10.84 -64.71
CA THR A 152 2.01 -10.85 -64.64
C THR A 152 1.46 -9.76 -63.73
N VAL A 153 0.28 -9.24 -64.08
CA VAL A 153 -0.58 -8.48 -63.16
C VAL A 153 -1.68 -9.40 -62.67
N ASN A 154 -1.80 -9.52 -61.35
CA ASN A 154 -2.63 -10.50 -60.70
C ASN A 154 -3.80 -9.81 -60.00
N GLY A 155 -5.01 -10.34 -60.19
CA GLY A 155 -6.20 -9.90 -59.47
C GLY A 155 -7.03 -11.11 -59.06
N GLY A 156 -7.54 -11.13 -57.84
CA GLY A 156 -8.24 -12.30 -57.34
C GLY A 156 -9.13 -12.04 -56.15
N LEU A 157 -9.80 -13.10 -55.75
CA LEU A 157 -10.69 -13.14 -54.60
C LEU A 157 -10.56 -14.49 -53.89
N GLY A 158 -10.85 -14.50 -52.60
CA GLY A 158 -10.79 -15.72 -51.82
C GLY A 158 -11.52 -15.59 -50.49
N PHE A 159 -11.50 -16.69 -49.75
CA PHE A 159 -12.09 -16.81 -48.43
C PHE A 159 -11.14 -17.60 -47.53
N ASN A 160 -10.98 -17.12 -46.29
CA ASN A 160 -10.45 -17.92 -45.19
C ASN A 160 -11.62 -18.45 -44.35
N PHE A 161 -11.67 -19.76 -44.15
CA PHE A 161 -12.59 -20.43 -43.24
C PHE A 161 -11.84 -20.78 -41.96
N TRP A 162 -12.10 -20.05 -40.88
CA TRP A 162 -11.39 -20.18 -39.62
C TRP A 162 -11.93 -21.35 -38.79
N PHE A 163 -11.05 -22.29 -38.45
CA PHE A 163 -11.36 -23.39 -37.53
C PHE A 163 -11.05 -23.00 -36.08
N THR A 164 -10.00 -22.21 -35.88
CA THR A 164 -9.53 -21.64 -34.60
C THR A 164 -9.07 -20.21 -34.84
N GLU A 165 -8.57 -19.52 -33.81
CA GLU A 165 -7.97 -18.19 -34.00
C GLU A 165 -6.68 -18.25 -34.84
N ASN A 166 -5.98 -19.39 -34.87
CA ASN A 166 -4.68 -19.48 -35.54
C ASN A 166 -4.70 -20.32 -36.83
N ILE A 167 -5.78 -21.05 -37.12
CA ILE A 167 -5.83 -22.01 -38.22
C ILE A 167 -7.07 -21.77 -39.10
N ALA A 168 -6.84 -21.65 -40.42
CA ALA A 168 -7.91 -21.52 -41.41
C ALA A 168 -7.68 -22.37 -42.66
N LEU A 169 -8.77 -22.74 -43.35
CA LEU A 169 -8.73 -23.18 -44.73
C LEU A 169 -8.85 -21.96 -45.65
N THR A 170 -7.82 -21.71 -46.46
CA THR A 170 -7.83 -20.67 -47.49
C THR A 170 -8.23 -21.28 -48.82
N VAL A 171 -9.21 -20.68 -49.49
CA VAL A 171 -9.54 -20.94 -50.89
C VAL A 171 -9.49 -19.63 -51.66
N GLN A 172 -8.68 -19.54 -52.71
CA GLN A 172 -8.58 -18.34 -53.53
C GLN A 172 -8.50 -18.66 -55.02
N SER A 173 -8.98 -17.74 -55.85
CA SER A 173 -8.84 -17.77 -57.30
C SER A 173 -8.21 -16.46 -57.77
N THR A 174 -7.21 -16.57 -58.63
CA THR A 174 -6.40 -15.46 -59.11
C THR A 174 -6.33 -15.49 -60.62
N TYR A 175 -6.76 -14.40 -61.25
CA TYR A 175 -6.50 -14.14 -62.65
C TYR A 175 -5.10 -13.55 -62.79
N LYS A 176 -4.25 -14.20 -63.59
CA LYS A 176 -2.89 -13.76 -63.90
C LYS A 176 -2.85 -13.29 -65.35
N HIS A 177 -2.81 -11.97 -65.53
CA HIS A 177 -2.68 -11.37 -66.86
C HIS A 177 -1.22 -11.36 -67.26
N SER A 178 -0.87 -12.09 -68.32
CA SER A 178 0.44 -12.04 -68.97
C SER A 178 0.40 -11.04 -70.12
N PHE A 179 1.50 -10.31 -70.30
CA PHE A 179 1.68 -9.38 -71.43
C PHE A 179 2.22 -10.07 -72.69
N ASP A 180 2.75 -11.29 -72.52
CA ASP A 180 3.31 -12.12 -73.60
C ASP A 180 2.39 -13.35 -73.76
N ASP A 181 1.25 -13.16 -74.45
CA ASP A 181 0.20 -14.18 -74.63
C ASP A 181 -0.10 -14.43 -76.12
N THR A 182 0.80 -15.16 -76.81
CA THR A 182 0.53 -15.68 -78.16
C THR A 182 -0.18 -17.04 -78.16
N ARG A 183 -0.42 -17.61 -76.97
CA ARG A 183 -0.94 -18.97 -76.74
C ARG A 183 -0.12 -20.09 -77.38
N THR A 184 1.17 -19.90 -77.57
CA THR A 184 2.07 -20.96 -78.04
C THR A 184 2.74 -21.60 -76.81
N PRO A 185 2.45 -22.87 -76.48
CA PRO A 185 3.09 -23.54 -75.34
C PRO A 185 4.62 -23.49 -75.46
N ASP A 186 5.31 -23.32 -74.33
CA ASP A 186 6.78 -23.29 -74.23
C ASP A 186 7.48 -22.10 -74.94
N VAL A 187 6.71 -21.23 -75.59
CA VAL A 187 7.22 -19.99 -76.22
C VAL A 187 6.75 -18.76 -75.46
N ASP A 188 5.50 -18.74 -75.03
CA ASP A 188 4.88 -17.63 -74.31
C ASP A 188 4.03 -18.12 -73.12
N VAL A 189 3.75 -17.22 -72.19
CA VAL A 189 2.95 -17.53 -71.00
C VAL A 189 1.53 -17.00 -71.22
N ALA A 190 0.57 -17.89 -71.46
CA ALA A 190 -0.81 -17.45 -71.60
C ALA A 190 -1.37 -16.85 -70.30
N SER A 191 -2.23 -15.83 -70.41
CA SER A 191 -3.01 -15.37 -69.26
C SER A 191 -3.90 -16.51 -68.77
N HIS A 192 -3.90 -16.74 -67.46
CA HIS A 192 -4.51 -17.94 -66.88
C HIS A 192 -5.17 -17.65 -65.54
N MET A 193 -6.07 -18.55 -65.13
CA MET A 193 -6.58 -18.61 -63.78
C MET A 193 -5.72 -19.56 -62.96
N GLN A 194 -5.41 -19.17 -61.74
CA GLN A 194 -4.79 -20.03 -60.74
C GLN A 194 -5.70 -20.12 -59.52
N HIS A 195 -6.09 -21.34 -59.16
CA HIS A 195 -6.90 -21.64 -57.99
C HIS A 195 -6.03 -22.25 -56.91
N PHE A 196 -6.22 -21.87 -55.65
CA PHE A 196 -5.45 -22.36 -54.53
C PHE A 196 -6.38 -22.83 -53.43
N ALA A 197 -6.01 -23.94 -52.79
CA ALA A 197 -6.64 -24.43 -51.58
C ALA A 197 -5.56 -24.92 -50.61
N GLY A 198 -5.55 -24.40 -49.38
CA GLY A 198 -4.50 -24.73 -48.40
C GLY A 198 -4.85 -24.35 -46.98
N ILE A 199 -4.06 -24.86 -46.04
CA ILE A 199 -4.19 -24.55 -44.62
C ILE A 199 -3.29 -23.38 -44.28
N ARG A 200 -3.87 -22.34 -43.68
CA ARG A 200 -3.23 -21.13 -43.18
C ARG A 200 -3.02 -21.25 -41.68
N PHE A 201 -1.80 -20.98 -41.24
CA PHE A 201 -1.40 -20.85 -39.85
C PHE A 201 -1.02 -19.39 -39.60
N GLN A 202 -1.58 -18.74 -38.59
CA GLN A 202 -1.18 -17.40 -38.18
C GLN A 202 -0.58 -17.38 -36.77
N PHE A 203 0.40 -16.50 -36.55
CA PHE A 203 1.22 -16.45 -35.34
C PHE A 203 1.91 -15.10 -35.17
N GLY A 204 2.60 -14.94 -34.03
CA GLY A 204 3.52 -13.83 -33.77
C GLY A 204 2.97 -12.69 -32.92
N GLY A 205 1.97 -12.96 -32.08
CA GLY A 205 1.56 -12.01 -31.04
C GLY A 205 2.68 -11.74 -30.06
N LYS A 206 2.66 -10.55 -29.45
CA LYS A 206 3.62 -10.14 -28.44
C LYS A 206 3.09 -10.59 -27.07
N ASP A 207 3.93 -11.32 -26.36
CA ASP A 207 3.78 -11.82 -25.00
C ASP A 207 5.18 -11.61 -24.38
N THR A 208 5.28 -10.60 -23.53
CA THR A 208 6.57 -10.01 -23.13
C THR A 208 7.19 -10.73 -21.94
N ASP A 209 6.37 -11.21 -21.01
CA ASP A 209 6.79 -11.95 -19.82
C ASP A 209 6.63 -13.48 -19.96
N GLY A 210 5.94 -13.94 -20.99
CA GLY A 210 5.84 -15.34 -21.37
C GLY A 210 4.86 -16.14 -20.52
N ASP A 211 3.87 -15.48 -19.92
CA ASP A 211 2.85 -16.13 -19.09
C ASP A 211 1.74 -16.82 -19.91
N GLY A 212 1.74 -16.59 -21.23
CA GLY A 212 0.79 -17.16 -22.19
C GLY A 212 -0.37 -16.24 -22.52
N ILE A 213 -0.42 -15.04 -21.95
CA ILE A 213 -1.37 -13.97 -22.24
C ILE A 213 -0.67 -12.94 -23.11
N LEU A 214 -1.30 -12.54 -24.22
CA LEU A 214 -0.69 -11.53 -25.09
C LEU A 214 -0.73 -10.18 -24.38
N ASP A 215 0.30 -9.34 -24.56
CA ASP A 215 0.43 -7.98 -23.97
C ASP A 215 -0.84 -7.11 -24.06
N LYS A 216 -1.69 -7.37 -25.06
CA LYS A 216 -2.95 -6.65 -25.29
C LYS A 216 -4.07 -7.04 -24.31
N TYR A 217 -4.04 -8.29 -23.86
CA TYR A 217 -5.00 -8.90 -22.94
C TYR A 217 -4.42 -9.05 -21.52
N ASP A 218 -3.14 -8.73 -21.37
CA ASP A 218 -2.40 -8.77 -20.13
C ASP A 218 -2.49 -7.42 -19.40
N GLU A 219 -2.97 -7.44 -18.16
CA GLU A 219 -3.00 -6.26 -17.28
C GLU A 219 -1.63 -5.94 -16.68
N CYS A 220 -0.73 -6.94 -16.63
CA CYS A 220 0.63 -6.85 -16.13
C CYS A 220 1.69 -7.33 -17.14
N PRO A 221 1.81 -6.74 -18.35
CA PRO A 221 2.61 -7.29 -19.47
C PRO A 221 4.11 -7.48 -19.26
N GLU A 222 4.67 -7.05 -18.12
CA GLU A 222 6.10 -7.19 -17.81
C GLU A 222 6.36 -8.23 -16.70
N VAL A 223 5.30 -8.76 -16.08
CA VAL A 223 5.38 -9.61 -14.89
C VAL A 223 4.39 -10.76 -15.02
N ALA A 224 4.94 -11.95 -15.29
CA ALA A 224 4.15 -13.14 -15.52
C ALA A 224 3.18 -13.43 -14.37
N GLY A 225 1.91 -13.58 -14.69
CA GLY A 225 0.87 -13.79 -13.69
C GLY A 225 -0.11 -14.91 -14.00
N LEU A 226 -1.26 -14.83 -13.35
CA LEU A 226 -2.30 -15.85 -13.42
C LEU A 226 -3.38 -15.43 -14.42
N ALA A 227 -3.89 -16.41 -15.17
CA ALA A 227 -5.00 -16.20 -16.09
C ALA A 227 -6.31 -15.78 -15.40
N GLU A 228 -6.47 -16.08 -14.11
CA GLU A 228 -7.60 -15.61 -13.30
C GLU A 228 -7.58 -14.09 -13.11
N PHE A 229 -6.40 -13.48 -13.09
CA PHE A 229 -6.17 -12.05 -12.88
C PHE A 229 -5.62 -11.36 -14.14
N ASN A 230 -6.00 -11.86 -15.32
CA ASN A 230 -5.60 -11.30 -16.63
C ASN A 230 -4.09 -11.06 -16.76
N GLY A 231 -3.25 -11.97 -16.23
CA GLY A 231 -1.80 -11.88 -16.35
C GLY A 231 -1.10 -11.19 -15.20
N CYS A 232 -1.85 -10.78 -14.17
CA CYS A 232 -1.24 -10.27 -12.94
C CYS A 232 -0.94 -11.38 -11.92
N PRO A 233 0.17 -11.27 -11.18
CA PRO A 233 0.50 -12.18 -10.08
C PRO A 233 -0.39 -11.94 -8.86
N ASP A 234 -0.52 -12.99 -8.05
CA ASP A 234 -1.11 -13.00 -6.70
C ASP A 234 -0.14 -13.86 -5.86
N THR A 235 0.76 -13.18 -5.16
CA THR A 235 1.96 -13.77 -4.57
C THR A 235 1.66 -14.57 -3.30
N ASP A 236 0.70 -14.12 -2.48
CA ASP A 236 0.31 -14.81 -1.25
C ASP A 236 -0.97 -15.66 -1.40
N GLY A 237 -1.70 -15.51 -2.51
CA GLY A 237 -2.83 -16.34 -2.86
C GLY A 237 -4.11 -15.99 -2.11
N ASP A 238 -4.26 -14.76 -1.64
CA ASP A 238 -5.45 -14.30 -0.93
C ASP A 238 -6.63 -13.94 -1.86
N GLY A 239 -6.39 -13.94 -3.17
CA GLY A 239 -7.37 -13.64 -4.20
C GLY A 239 -7.36 -12.17 -4.66
N ILE A 240 -6.40 -11.37 -4.20
CA ILE A 240 -6.17 -10.00 -4.62
C ILE A 240 -4.84 -9.95 -5.36
N PRO A 241 -4.82 -9.52 -6.64
CA PRO A 241 -3.57 -9.47 -7.38
C PRO A 241 -2.63 -8.41 -6.79
N ASP A 242 -1.31 -8.65 -6.82
CA ASP A 242 -0.27 -7.88 -6.13
C ASP A 242 -0.33 -6.35 -6.37
N HIS A 243 -0.85 -5.92 -7.52
CA HIS A 243 -0.96 -4.51 -7.88
C HIS A 243 -2.17 -3.79 -7.24
N LEU A 244 -3.10 -4.56 -6.66
CA LEU A 244 -4.26 -4.09 -5.89
C LEU A 244 -4.15 -4.43 -4.40
N ASP A 245 -3.12 -5.19 -4.02
CA ASP A 245 -2.86 -5.63 -2.66
C ASP A 245 -1.91 -4.64 -1.94
N GLU A 246 -2.30 -4.18 -0.75
CA GLU A 246 -1.46 -3.35 0.11
C GLU A 246 -0.38 -4.17 0.85
N CYS A 247 -0.61 -5.47 1.02
CA CYS A 247 0.27 -6.44 1.67
C CYS A 247 0.57 -7.68 0.79
N PRO A 248 1.21 -7.54 -0.40
CA PRO A 248 1.32 -8.59 -1.43
C PRO A 248 2.07 -9.89 -1.05
N THR A 249 2.50 -10.04 0.19
CA THR A 249 3.26 -11.21 0.65
C THR A 249 2.63 -11.87 1.87
N GLU A 250 1.53 -11.33 2.38
CA GLU A 250 0.86 -11.76 3.61
C GLU A 250 -0.65 -11.77 3.38
N ALA A 251 -1.20 -12.97 3.19
CA ALA A 251 -2.60 -13.13 2.83
C ALA A 251 -3.54 -12.40 3.80
N GLY A 252 -4.42 -11.56 3.26
CA GLY A 252 -5.29 -10.72 4.05
C GLY A 252 -6.77 -10.77 3.66
N LEU A 253 -7.50 -9.79 4.18
CA LEU A 253 -8.93 -9.67 3.94
C LEU A 253 -9.22 -8.65 2.83
N PRO A 254 -10.20 -8.92 1.94
CA PRO A 254 -10.64 -7.95 0.93
C PRO A 254 -11.12 -6.62 1.51
N GLU A 255 -11.72 -6.64 2.71
CA GLU A 255 -12.15 -5.42 3.42
C GLU A 255 -10.97 -4.52 3.85
N LEU A 256 -9.76 -5.08 3.89
CA LEU A 256 -8.52 -4.43 4.31
C LEU A 256 -7.48 -4.41 3.18
N ASN A 257 -7.93 -4.43 1.92
CA ASN A 257 -7.08 -4.37 0.73
C ASN A 257 -5.94 -5.40 0.72
N GLY A 258 -6.21 -6.63 1.19
CA GLY A 258 -5.23 -7.72 1.16
C GLY A 258 -4.29 -7.77 2.37
N CYS A 259 -4.53 -6.95 3.38
CA CYS A 259 -3.74 -7.01 4.62
C CYS A 259 -4.38 -7.88 5.71
N PRO A 260 -3.55 -8.55 6.53
CA PRO A 260 -4.02 -9.33 7.68
C PRO A 260 -4.54 -8.43 8.81
N ASP A 261 -5.46 -8.98 9.59
CA ASP A 261 -6.03 -8.43 10.84
C ASP A 261 -6.07 -9.58 11.84
N THR A 262 -5.01 -9.67 12.65
CA THR A 262 -4.70 -10.81 13.49
C THR A 262 -5.67 -10.93 14.67
N ASP A 263 -6.10 -9.81 15.25
CA ASP A 263 -6.99 -9.77 16.41
C ASP A 263 -8.47 -9.52 16.07
N GLY A 264 -8.77 -9.13 14.82
CA GLY A 264 -10.11 -8.98 14.29
C GLY A 264 -10.82 -7.70 14.73
N ASP A 265 -10.09 -6.65 15.10
CA ASP A 265 -10.68 -5.37 15.50
C ASP A 265 -11.08 -4.45 14.33
N GLY A 266 -10.72 -4.88 13.12
CA GLY A 266 -11.01 -4.17 11.87
C GLY A 266 -10.02 -3.05 11.56
N ILE A 267 -8.79 -3.15 12.07
CA ILE A 267 -7.60 -2.40 11.65
C ILE A 267 -6.57 -3.43 11.16
N ALA A 268 -5.98 -3.19 10.00
CA ALA A 268 -4.94 -4.08 9.48
C ALA A 268 -3.69 -4.02 10.38
N ASP A 269 -2.99 -5.15 10.54
CA ASP A 269 -1.85 -5.31 11.46
C ASP A 269 -0.77 -4.22 11.28
N HIS A 270 -0.51 -3.81 10.04
CA HIS A 270 0.50 -2.80 9.73
C HIS A 270 0.08 -1.36 10.11
N LEU A 271 -1.20 -1.14 10.41
CA LEU A 271 -1.78 0.11 10.91
C LEU A 271 -2.17 0.03 12.39
N ASP A 272 -2.12 -1.17 12.97
CA ASP A 272 -2.46 -1.44 14.34
C ASP A 272 -1.27 -1.19 15.29
N ALA A 273 -1.51 -0.46 16.37
CA ALA A 273 -0.51 -0.23 17.41
C ALA A 273 -0.39 -1.42 18.40
N CYS A 274 -1.41 -2.28 18.45
CA CYS A 274 -1.52 -3.47 19.26
C CYS A 274 -2.05 -4.69 18.45
N PRO A 275 -1.36 -5.16 17.38
CA PRO A 275 -1.91 -6.13 16.40
C PRO A 275 -2.38 -7.49 16.94
N ASP A 276 -1.97 -7.86 18.15
CA ASP A 276 -2.29 -9.15 18.76
C ASP A 276 -3.46 -9.06 19.76
N VAL A 277 -4.01 -7.87 20.02
CA VAL A 277 -4.95 -7.61 21.11
C VAL A 277 -6.03 -6.62 20.67
N PHE A 278 -7.23 -7.16 20.44
CA PHE A 278 -8.41 -6.39 20.01
C PHE A 278 -8.53 -5.07 20.77
N GLY A 279 -8.61 -3.96 20.02
CA GLY A 279 -8.74 -2.65 20.61
C GLY A 279 -9.74 -1.72 19.95
N LEU A 280 -9.61 -0.44 20.30
CA LEU A 280 -10.52 0.60 19.86
C LEU A 280 -9.89 1.40 18.71
N LYS A 281 -10.71 1.72 17.71
CA LYS A 281 -10.29 2.54 16.57
C LYS A 281 -9.76 3.93 16.98
N GLU A 282 -10.27 4.48 18.07
CA GLU A 282 -9.78 5.75 18.63
C GLU A 282 -8.31 5.67 19.08
N PHE A 283 -7.86 4.48 19.51
CA PHE A 283 -6.51 4.21 20.00
C PHE A 283 -5.68 3.38 19.03
N LYS A 284 -6.02 3.39 17.73
CA LYS A 284 -5.33 2.63 16.68
C LYS A 284 -5.18 1.14 17.02
N GLY A 285 -6.27 0.55 17.48
CA GLY A 285 -6.35 -0.89 17.75
C GLY A 285 -5.82 -1.32 19.11
N CYS A 286 -5.53 -0.38 20.00
CA CYS A 286 -5.21 -0.72 21.39
C CYS A 286 -6.44 -0.66 22.31
N PRO A 287 -6.53 -1.57 23.31
CA PRO A 287 -7.57 -1.53 24.34
C PRO A 287 -7.37 -0.36 25.32
N ASP A 288 -8.47 0.02 25.97
CA ASP A 288 -8.55 0.95 27.13
C ASP A 288 -9.49 0.29 28.14
N THR A 289 -8.90 -0.46 29.07
CA THR A 289 -9.61 -1.41 29.93
C THR A 289 -10.46 -0.71 31.00
N ASP A 290 -9.98 0.40 31.57
CA ASP A 290 -10.70 1.14 32.61
C ASP A 290 -11.44 2.38 32.08
N GLY A 291 -11.23 2.74 30.81
CA GLY A 291 -11.99 3.77 30.10
C GLY A 291 -11.60 5.19 30.53
N ASP A 292 -10.37 5.40 30.99
CA ASP A 292 -9.90 6.71 31.45
C ASP A 292 -9.41 7.63 30.32
N GLY A 293 -9.30 7.09 29.10
CA GLY A 293 -8.81 7.78 27.90
C GLY A 293 -7.31 7.61 27.65
N THR A 294 -6.64 6.73 28.40
CA THR A 294 -5.26 6.29 28.20
C THR A 294 -5.27 4.81 27.80
N PRO A 295 -4.84 4.44 26.59
CA PRO A 295 -4.85 3.04 26.18
C PRO A 295 -3.84 2.23 27.02
N ASP A 296 -4.14 0.95 27.26
CA ASP A 296 -3.44 0.08 28.23
C ASP A 296 -1.92 0.05 28.04
N HIS A 297 -1.43 0.11 26.80
CA HIS A 297 0.01 0.12 26.50
C HIS A 297 0.75 1.41 26.91
N LEU A 298 -0.01 2.49 27.19
CA LEU A 298 0.48 3.77 27.70
C LEU A 298 0.05 4.03 29.15
N ASP A 299 -0.73 3.12 29.74
CA ASP A 299 -1.26 3.23 31.09
C ASP A 299 -0.36 2.48 32.09
N GLU A 300 0.08 3.17 33.15
CA GLU A 300 0.84 2.52 34.23
C GLU A 300 -0.06 1.75 35.21
N CYS A 301 -1.37 1.99 35.17
CA CYS A 301 -2.42 1.40 35.99
C CYS A 301 -3.67 0.97 35.17
N PRO A 302 -3.57 0.06 34.17
CA PRO A 302 -4.65 -0.19 33.18
C PRO A 302 -6.01 -0.69 33.71
N GLU A 303 -6.10 -1.03 35.00
CA GLU A 303 -7.33 -1.52 35.64
C GLU A 303 -7.98 -0.46 36.55
N VAL A 304 -7.37 0.72 36.70
CA VAL A 304 -7.76 1.73 37.68
C VAL A 304 -7.66 3.12 37.07
N ALA A 305 -8.82 3.64 36.66
CA ALA A 305 -8.92 4.93 36.00
C ALA A 305 -8.19 6.06 36.73
N GLY A 306 -7.43 6.83 35.96
CA GLY A 306 -6.70 7.99 36.41
C GLY A 306 -6.58 9.09 35.35
N PRO A 307 -5.95 10.20 35.71
CA PRO A 307 -5.69 11.28 34.76
C PRO A 307 -4.51 10.94 33.85
N LYS A 308 -4.63 11.34 32.58
CA LYS A 308 -3.54 11.27 31.59
C LYS A 308 -2.25 11.97 32.07
N GLU A 309 -2.36 13.02 32.87
CA GLU A 309 -1.22 13.72 33.47
C GLU A 309 -0.37 12.83 34.38
N ASN A 310 -0.97 11.76 34.92
CA ASN A 310 -0.30 10.75 35.74
C ASN A 310 -0.28 9.37 35.05
N LYS A 311 -0.29 9.36 33.71
CA LYS A 311 -0.20 8.13 32.89
C LYS A 311 -1.25 7.07 33.26
N GLY A 312 -2.49 7.52 33.42
CA GLY A 312 -3.63 6.66 33.74
C GLY A 312 -3.73 6.23 35.21
N CYS A 313 -2.74 6.57 36.05
CA CYS A 313 -2.81 6.23 37.47
C CYS A 313 -3.51 7.33 38.30
N PRO A 314 -4.37 6.99 39.27
CA PRO A 314 -4.90 7.97 40.21
C PRO A 314 -3.79 8.62 41.04
N TRP A 315 -3.93 9.90 41.37
CA TRP A 315 -2.98 10.57 42.26
C TRP A 315 -3.08 10.01 43.69
N PRO A 316 -1.96 9.66 44.34
CA PRO A 316 -1.98 9.21 45.72
C PRO A 316 -2.39 10.34 46.67
N ASP A 317 -3.07 9.95 47.74
CA ASP A 317 -3.42 10.76 48.92
C ASP A 317 -3.13 9.88 50.14
N ARG A 318 -1.90 9.97 50.65
CA ARG A 318 -1.36 9.04 51.66
C ARG A 318 -2.02 9.18 53.03
N ASP A 319 -2.41 10.38 53.42
CA ASP A 319 -3.02 10.64 54.73
C ASP A 319 -4.55 10.83 54.67
N GLY A 320 -5.12 10.86 53.47
CA GLY A 320 -6.56 10.85 53.23
C GLY A 320 -7.24 12.17 53.60
N ASP A 321 -6.52 13.28 53.54
CA ASP A 321 -7.04 14.61 53.89
C ASP A 321 -7.76 15.32 52.72
N GLY A 322 -7.71 14.73 51.53
CA GLY A 322 -8.30 15.23 50.30
C GLY A 322 -7.40 16.17 49.48
N VAL A 323 -6.14 16.35 49.89
CA VAL A 323 -5.10 17.03 49.13
C VAL A 323 -4.11 16.00 48.62
N PHE A 324 -4.06 15.78 47.30
CA PHE A 324 -3.12 14.82 46.72
C PHE A 324 -1.66 15.11 47.09
N ASP A 325 -0.84 14.08 47.26
CA ASP A 325 0.55 14.14 47.70
C ASP A 325 1.42 15.18 46.96
N HIS A 326 1.16 15.38 45.65
CA HIS A 326 1.91 16.33 44.82
C HIS A 326 1.52 17.80 45.06
N LEU A 327 0.38 18.04 45.71
CA LEU A 327 -0.13 19.34 46.15
C LEU A 327 -0.03 19.54 47.67
N ASP A 328 0.26 18.47 48.41
CA ASP A 328 0.35 18.45 49.85
C ASP A 328 1.78 18.80 50.34
N GLN A 329 1.87 19.75 51.27
CA GLN A 329 3.11 20.12 51.94
C GLN A 329 3.46 19.22 53.13
N CYS A 330 2.49 18.44 53.60
CA CYS A 330 2.58 17.50 54.70
C CYS A 330 2.02 16.10 54.34
N PRO A 331 2.56 15.39 53.32
CA PRO A 331 1.94 14.18 52.72
C PRO A 331 1.70 12.96 53.62
N ASP A 332 2.06 13.03 54.89
CA ASP A 332 1.92 11.94 55.86
C ASP A 332 1.11 12.41 57.10
N VAL A 333 0.57 13.63 57.11
CA VAL A 333 -0.09 14.24 58.26
C VAL A 333 -1.27 15.12 57.83
N ALA A 334 -2.46 14.57 58.00
CA ALA A 334 -3.69 15.21 57.55
C ALA A 334 -3.87 16.66 58.01
N GLY A 335 -4.24 17.53 57.07
CA GLY A 335 -4.56 18.92 57.28
C GLY A 335 -5.69 19.41 56.35
N PRO A 336 -6.10 20.67 56.49
CA PRO A 336 -7.09 21.23 55.58
C PRO A 336 -6.43 21.71 54.27
N ALA A 337 -7.19 21.64 53.17
CA ALA A 337 -6.80 22.24 51.90
C ALA A 337 -6.49 23.75 51.99
N SER A 338 -7.10 24.47 52.95
CA SER A 338 -6.80 25.89 53.23
C SER A 338 -5.33 26.13 53.61
N ASN A 339 -4.66 25.13 54.18
CA ASN A 339 -3.27 25.17 54.61
C ASN A 339 -2.40 24.15 53.85
N LYS A 340 -2.79 23.81 52.61
CA LYS A 340 -2.03 22.93 51.71
C LYS A 340 -1.71 21.56 52.31
N GLY A 341 -2.72 20.94 52.93
CA GLY A 341 -2.64 19.62 53.57
C GLY A 341 -1.86 19.60 54.89
N CYS A 342 -1.30 20.73 55.34
CA CYS A 342 -0.64 20.78 56.63
C CYS A 342 -1.60 21.12 57.78
N PRO A 343 -1.43 20.53 58.97
CA PRO A 343 -2.27 20.84 60.13
C PRO A 343 -2.14 22.30 60.56
N GLU A 344 -3.27 22.88 60.98
CA GLU A 344 -3.34 24.22 61.55
C GLU A 344 -3.24 24.17 63.08
N ILE A 345 -2.43 25.06 63.66
CA ILE A 345 -2.27 25.15 65.12
C ILE A 345 -3.47 25.84 65.77
N LYS A 346 -4.13 25.18 66.72
CA LYS A 346 -5.27 25.78 67.45
C LYS A 346 -4.77 26.66 68.60
N GLU A 347 -5.64 27.53 69.09
CA GLU A 347 -5.28 28.49 70.15
C GLU A 347 -4.85 27.80 71.45
N GLU A 348 -5.36 26.61 71.74
CA GLU A 348 -4.99 25.80 72.90
C GLU A 348 -3.51 25.40 72.89
N GLN A 349 -2.98 24.98 71.74
CA GLN A 349 -1.57 24.62 71.58
C GLN A 349 -0.66 25.85 71.70
N VAL A 350 -1.11 27.01 71.19
CA VAL A 350 -0.39 28.28 71.37
C VAL A 350 -0.32 28.66 72.86
N LYS A 351 -1.43 28.49 73.61
CA LYS A 351 -1.45 28.70 75.06
C LYS A 351 -0.49 27.73 75.76
N GLN A 352 -0.50 26.45 75.41
CA GLN A 352 0.41 25.45 75.97
C GLN A 352 1.88 25.81 75.74
N MET A 353 2.26 26.23 74.53
CA MET A 353 3.63 26.69 74.25
C MET A 353 4.02 27.92 75.05
N ASN A 354 3.09 28.85 75.29
CA ASN A 354 3.35 30.00 76.16
C ASN A 354 3.56 29.60 77.62
N GLU A 355 2.81 28.62 78.12
CA GLU A 355 3.06 28.07 79.46
C GLU A 355 4.44 27.41 79.55
N TYR A 356 4.89 26.71 78.50
CA TYR A 356 6.28 26.25 78.43
C TYR A 356 7.27 27.41 78.40
N GLY A 357 7.03 28.44 77.58
CA GLY A 357 7.90 29.62 77.45
C GLY A 357 8.16 30.34 78.79
N LYS A 358 7.14 30.42 79.67
CA LYS A 358 7.27 31.00 81.02
C LYS A 358 8.21 30.23 81.94
N THR A 359 8.44 28.94 81.68
CA THR A 359 9.31 28.09 82.49
C THR A 359 10.76 28.06 81.99
N ILE A 360 11.08 28.81 80.93
CA ILE A 360 12.46 28.96 80.45
C ILE A 360 13.24 29.85 81.42
N LEU A 361 14.25 29.27 82.07
CA LEU A 361 15.10 29.92 83.05
C LEU A 361 16.48 30.24 82.45
N PHE A 362 17.00 31.40 82.82
CA PHE A 362 18.32 31.88 82.41
C PHE A 362 19.26 31.99 83.60
N ASN A 363 20.56 31.83 83.36
CA ASN A 363 21.57 32.18 84.37
C ASN A 363 21.51 33.68 84.69
N THR A 364 21.68 34.05 85.95
CA THR A 364 21.53 35.44 86.42
C THR A 364 22.42 36.40 85.63
N GLY A 365 21.83 37.50 85.14
CA GLY A 365 22.53 38.51 84.34
C GLY A 365 22.98 38.04 82.95
N LYS A 366 22.63 36.81 82.55
CA LYS A 366 23.02 36.20 81.27
C LYS A 366 21.79 35.83 80.43
N PHE A 367 22.06 35.47 79.18
CA PHE A 367 21.11 34.91 78.21
C PHE A 367 21.40 33.43 77.90
N THR A 368 22.29 32.79 78.66
CA THR A 368 22.51 31.33 78.66
C THR A 368 21.44 30.65 79.52
N PHE A 369 20.92 29.52 79.06
CA PHE A 369 19.87 28.74 79.75
C PHE A 369 20.39 28.02 81.01
N GLN A 370 19.47 27.73 81.94
CA GLN A 370 19.69 26.72 82.97
C GLN A 370 19.43 25.32 82.42
N GLU A 371 20.01 24.29 83.03
CA GLU A 371 19.91 22.90 82.56
C GLU A 371 18.45 22.41 82.41
N SER A 372 17.57 22.80 83.34
CA SER A 372 16.15 22.46 83.33
C SER A 372 15.39 23.00 82.11
N SER A 373 15.89 24.07 81.47
CA SER A 373 15.20 24.75 80.37
C SER A 373 15.36 24.04 79.03
N TYR A 374 16.41 23.23 78.87
CA TYR A 374 16.62 22.48 77.62
C TYR A 374 15.47 21.53 77.31
N LYS A 375 14.94 20.83 78.32
CA LYS A 375 13.77 19.93 78.15
C LYS A 375 12.51 20.69 77.72
N VAL A 376 12.32 21.89 78.25
CA VAL A 376 11.19 22.76 77.90
C VAL A 376 11.32 23.24 76.46
N LEU A 377 12.52 23.69 76.08
CA LEU A 377 12.82 24.13 74.72
C LEU A 377 12.67 22.99 73.70
N ASP A 378 13.05 21.77 74.05
CA ASP A 378 12.87 20.59 73.21
C ASP A 378 11.38 20.26 73.00
N ASN A 379 10.55 20.40 74.04
CA ASN A 379 9.10 20.23 73.90
C ASN A 379 8.48 21.31 73.00
N ILE A 380 8.95 22.56 73.10
CA ILE A 380 8.52 23.65 72.22
C ILE A 380 8.91 23.34 70.78
N ALA A 381 10.16 22.92 70.55
CA ALA A 381 10.64 22.54 69.22
C ALA A 381 9.78 21.41 68.64
N LYS A 382 9.47 20.38 69.44
CA LYS A 382 8.60 19.27 69.02
C LYS A 382 7.23 19.76 68.55
N ILE A 383 6.57 20.62 69.32
CA ILE A 383 5.28 21.20 68.92
C ILE A 383 5.42 22.03 67.64
N MET A 384 6.46 22.86 67.52
CA MET A 384 6.69 23.64 66.31
C MET A 384 6.96 22.76 65.06
N SER A 385 7.56 21.59 65.23
CA SER A 385 7.78 20.62 64.15
C SER A 385 6.49 19.98 63.65
N GLU A 386 5.46 19.83 64.50
CA GLU A 386 4.14 19.31 64.11
C GLU A 386 3.36 20.29 63.22
N TYR A 387 3.73 21.58 63.20
CA TYR A 387 3.05 22.63 62.44
C TYR A 387 4.01 23.37 61.50
N PRO A 388 4.53 22.74 60.43
CA PRO A 388 5.62 23.28 59.62
C PRO A 388 5.31 24.62 58.93
N ASN A 389 4.04 24.92 58.68
CA ASN A 389 3.60 26.19 58.09
C ASN A 389 3.38 27.32 59.10
N ALA A 390 3.31 27.01 60.40
CA ALA A 390 3.12 28.02 61.44
C ALA A 390 4.39 28.86 61.64
N LYS A 391 4.20 30.18 61.72
CA LYS A 391 5.24 31.16 62.02
C LYS A 391 5.07 31.68 63.44
N PHE A 392 6.18 31.90 64.12
CA PHE A 392 6.18 32.28 65.53
C PHE A 392 7.02 33.54 65.78
N HIS A 393 6.55 34.34 66.73
CA HIS A 393 7.25 35.49 67.28
C HIS A 393 7.61 35.21 68.73
N ILE A 394 8.91 35.32 69.04
CA ILE A 394 9.48 35.03 70.35
C ILE A 394 9.71 36.36 71.07
N ALA A 395 8.92 36.64 72.10
CA ALA A 395 8.99 37.89 72.85
C ALA A 395 9.71 37.68 74.19
N GLY A 396 10.78 38.45 74.42
CA GLY A 396 11.54 38.45 75.67
C GLY A 396 11.08 39.55 76.62
N HIS A 397 10.94 39.23 77.90
CA HIS A 397 10.53 40.18 78.93
C HIS A 397 11.46 40.14 80.17
N THR A 398 11.61 41.28 80.83
CA THR A 398 12.29 41.39 82.13
C THR A 398 11.35 41.95 83.20
N ASP A 399 11.78 41.85 84.45
CA ASP A 399 11.23 42.70 85.51
C ASP A 399 11.81 44.13 85.42
N SER A 400 11.28 45.04 86.25
CA SER A 400 11.72 46.44 86.29
C SER A 400 12.96 46.70 87.16
N THR A 401 13.75 45.67 87.46
CA THR A 401 15.00 45.82 88.22
C THR A 401 16.11 46.18 87.25
N GLY A 402 16.78 47.31 87.47
CA GLY A 402 17.74 47.88 86.52
C GLY A 402 17.10 48.87 85.54
N SER A 403 17.91 49.46 84.66
CA SER A 403 17.45 50.46 83.70
C SER A 403 17.07 49.83 82.36
N ASP A 404 16.29 50.53 81.55
CA ASP A 404 15.96 50.11 80.18
C ASP A 404 17.20 49.86 79.32
N LYS A 405 18.30 50.61 79.56
CA LYS A 405 19.60 50.40 78.91
C LYS A 405 20.17 48.99 79.16
N ILE A 406 19.74 48.33 80.24
CA ILE A 406 20.14 46.96 80.60
C ILE A 406 19.04 45.98 80.18
N ASN A 407 17.79 46.30 80.50
CA ASN A 407 16.66 45.37 80.34
C ASN A 407 16.26 45.14 78.88
N ILE A 408 16.31 46.16 78.02
CA ILE A 408 16.04 46.02 76.58
C ILE A 408 17.04 45.03 75.94
N PRO A 409 18.37 45.28 75.97
CA PRO A 409 19.31 44.35 75.33
C PRO A 409 19.32 42.97 76.01
N LEU A 410 19.04 42.88 77.32
CA LEU A 410 18.93 41.59 77.99
C LEU A 410 17.74 40.77 77.47
N SER A 411 16.57 41.38 77.34
CA SER A 411 15.38 40.72 76.79
C SER A 411 15.56 40.30 75.33
N GLU A 412 16.18 41.15 74.51
CA GLU A 412 16.47 40.88 73.10
C GLU A 412 17.40 39.67 72.95
N ASN A 413 18.52 39.67 73.69
CA ASN A 413 19.47 38.55 73.66
C ASN A 413 18.84 37.25 74.15
N ARG A 414 17.89 37.29 75.10
CA ARG A 414 17.16 36.11 75.57
C ARG A 414 16.19 35.57 74.54
N ALA A 415 15.41 36.44 73.91
CA ALA A 415 14.51 36.05 72.82
C ALA A 415 15.30 35.46 71.65
N ASN A 416 16.41 36.10 71.27
CA ASN A 416 17.31 35.59 70.24
C ASN A 416 17.98 34.27 70.64
N ALA A 417 18.37 34.07 71.90
CA ALA A 417 18.92 32.80 72.36
C ALA A 417 17.91 31.65 72.21
N VAL A 418 16.63 31.89 72.51
CA VAL A 418 15.55 30.90 72.30
C VAL A 418 15.37 30.63 70.81
N LYS A 419 15.34 31.68 69.98
CA LYS A 419 15.28 31.55 68.51
C LYS A 419 16.42 30.68 67.98
N VAL A 420 17.67 30.98 68.37
CA VAL A 420 18.86 30.24 67.94
C VAL A 420 18.75 28.77 68.35
N TYR A 421 18.34 28.49 69.59
CA TYR A 421 18.17 27.12 70.05
C TYR A 421 17.10 26.34 69.25
N LEU A 422 15.97 26.97 68.93
CA LEU A 422 14.93 26.34 68.12
C LEU A 422 15.41 26.07 66.68
N ILE A 423 16.23 26.96 66.13
CA ILE A 423 16.89 26.75 64.83
C ILE A 423 17.85 25.56 64.90
N GLU A 424 18.65 25.45 65.96
CA GLU A 424 19.54 24.30 66.20
C GLU A 424 18.76 22.98 66.33
N LYS A 425 17.50 23.03 66.77
CA LYS A 425 16.60 21.88 66.84
C LYS A 425 15.85 21.60 65.53
N GLY A 426 16.14 22.33 64.46
CA GLY A 426 15.62 22.07 63.12
C GLY A 426 14.41 22.93 62.71
N ILE A 427 14.03 23.93 63.51
CA ILE A 427 12.98 24.88 63.10
C ILE A 427 13.56 25.90 62.11
N ASP A 428 12.95 26.02 60.92
CA ASP A 428 13.40 26.98 59.90
C ASP A 428 13.43 28.41 60.48
N ALA A 429 14.60 29.07 60.35
CA ALA A 429 14.80 30.43 60.80
C ALA A 429 13.80 31.44 60.21
N LYS A 430 13.29 31.19 59.00
CA LYS A 430 12.26 32.02 58.34
C LYS A 430 10.92 31.98 59.06
N ARG A 431 10.68 30.95 59.87
CA ARG A 431 9.46 30.79 60.68
C ARG A 431 9.55 31.53 62.00
N LEU A 432 10.72 32.02 62.39
CA LEU A 432 10.97 32.57 63.72
C LEU A 432 11.42 34.02 63.67
N THR A 433 10.70 34.88 64.38
CA THR A 433 11.13 36.24 64.72
C THR A 433 11.35 36.36 66.22
N SER A 434 12.20 37.29 66.65
CA SER A 434 12.48 37.52 68.07
C SER A 434 12.55 39.01 68.34
N GLU A 435 12.04 39.44 69.49
CA GLU A 435 12.09 40.84 69.95
C GLU A 435 12.13 40.92 71.49
N GLY A 436 12.90 41.86 72.00
CA GLY A 436 13.03 42.17 73.42
C GLY A 436 12.22 43.39 73.85
N PHE A 437 11.28 43.20 74.79
CA PHE A 437 10.42 44.27 75.30
C PHE A 437 10.90 44.90 76.61
N GLY A 438 12.01 44.43 77.18
CA GLY A 438 12.47 44.82 78.52
C GLY A 438 11.35 44.69 79.56
N SER A 439 11.18 45.71 80.41
CA SER A 439 10.12 45.77 81.41
C SER A 439 8.83 46.48 80.96
N SER A 440 8.69 46.78 79.67
CA SER A 440 7.58 47.60 79.14
C SER A 440 6.22 46.88 79.09
N LYS A 441 6.21 45.54 79.16
CA LYS A 441 5.00 44.69 79.08
C LYS A 441 4.89 43.74 80.30
N PRO A 442 4.68 44.26 81.52
CA PRO A 442 4.53 43.43 82.71
C PRO A 442 3.17 42.71 82.71
N ILE A 443 3.14 41.47 83.19
CA ILE A 443 1.91 40.68 83.43
C ILE A 443 1.53 40.60 84.91
N ASP A 444 2.44 41.00 85.80
CA ASP A 444 2.20 41.11 87.24
C ASP A 444 3.00 42.30 87.83
N SER A 445 2.74 42.62 89.09
CA SER A 445 3.36 43.73 89.81
C SER A 445 4.86 43.51 90.02
N ASN A 446 5.69 44.42 89.50
CA ASN A 446 7.13 44.45 89.79
C ASN A 446 7.48 44.77 91.26
N LYS A 447 6.48 45.11 92.10
CA LYS A 447 6.71 45.40 93.51
C LYS A 447 7.00 44.13 94.32
N THR A 448 6.46 42.97 93.92
CA THR A 448 6.63 41.71 94.64
C THR A 448 7.71 40.84 93.99
N VAL A 449 8.38 39.98 94.77
CA VAL A 449 9.36 39.02 94.22
C VAL A 449 8.71 38.08 93.21
N LYS A 450 7.51 37.58 93.54
CA LYS A 450 6.71 36.69 92.68
C LYS A 450 6.28 37.36 91.38
N GLY A 451 5.83 38.61 91.43
CA GLY A 451 5.43 39.33 90.22
C GLY A 451 6.61 39.67 89.31
N ARG A 452 7.78 39.99 89.89
CA ARG A 452 9.03 40.11 89.11
C ARG A 452 9.42 38.79 88.45
N GLU A 453 9.25 37.66 89.14
CA GLU A 453 9.51 36.34 88.57
C GLU A 453 8.60 36.05 87.37
N LEU A 454 7.30 36.31 87.49
CA LEU A 454 6.36 36.16 86.37
C LEU A 454 6.67 37.12 85.20
N ASN A 455 7.18 38.32 85.47
CA ASN A 455 7.56 39.26 84.41
C ASN A 455 8.81 38.82 83.63
N ARG A 456 9.74 38.08 84.26
CA ARG A 456 10.92 37.51 83.60
C ARG A 456 10.54 36.24 82.84
N ARG A 457 10.03 36.40 81.62
CA ARG A 457 9.49 35.29 80.82
C ARG A 457 9.85 35.42 79.34
N VAL A 458 9.62 34.34 78.62
CA VAL A 458 9.57 34.31 77.16
C VAL A 458 8.15 33.93 76.75
N GLU A 459 7.59 34.66 75.78
CA GLU A 459 6.32 34.32 75.14
C GLU A 459 6.57 33.85 73.70
N ILE A 460 5.75 32.92 73.23
CA ILE A 460 5.78 32.36 71.88
C ILE A 460 4.41 32.64 71.27
N GLN A 461 4.37 33.58 70.34
CA GLN A 461 3.13 34.06 69.74
C GLN A 461 3.01 33.54 68.32
N LEU A 462 1.82 33.08 67.93
CA LEU A 462 1.53 32.70 66.55
C LEU A 462 1.41 33.96 65.69
N VAL A 463 2.12 34.00 64.57
CA VAL A 463 1.97 35.04 63.56
C VAL A 463 0.84 34.60 62.62
N LYS A 464 -0.27 35.36 62.64
CA LYS A 464 -1.45 35.09 61.81
C LYS A 464 -1.29 35.64 60.40
#